data_AF-A0A6L3A9V8-F1
#
_entry.id   AF-A0A6L3A9V8-F1
#
_cell.length_a   1.000
_cell.length_b   1.000
_cell.length_c   1.000
_cell.angle_alpha   90.00
_cell.angle_beta   90.00
_cell.angle_gamma   90.00
#
_symmetry.space_group_name_H-M   'P 1'
#
loop_
_entity.id
_entity.type
_entity.pdbx_description
1 polymer ?
#
loop_
_entity_poly.entity_id
_entity_poly.type
_entity_poly.pdbx_seq_one_letter_code
_entity_poly.pdbx_strand_id
1 'polypeptide(L)'
;MIRLAGLALALVVAASLLVGWRCFLQDGGEPGPSTTFGPPTTPVIILSAPDAGDWLLLQRATGAAFRVGKLDELLARPTGIVPAGATLTSADHQMIHRWVDSGGRLVSAHRDLLAGLGVERAGVVTVGGVTFGPASERATWPVPADVAGLRKGRILKSWAPLLTEQGAVLAAEAVLGKGSILAFAFDPVADSLAGYELIPDLGRTVAAWTGAPPGPQREAAEVYVDPGSLSPELKKDPDAVAASLDGVRAAHIAAWHFGFRDPANDYDYTGLIKALHARGIAAYAWLEPPYVNLLLWEDHPECREKTATGRDAQVDWRALIALEDERCFALAWEQWTTVLTAHDWDGVNVAELYFEPAIHRENFTPFHPSALKRFAGNPDAAPEQFLDFRIDLAIELNSRMLAGVRALPGGADFDLQMTIIDDTIDPVHARAVGSDVSRLAVVARDHGASLQLEDPYTTWASSPLRYEKISSRLASLL
;
A
#
# COMPACT_ATOMS: atom_id res chain seq x y z
N MET A 1 -13.16 -29.12 -24.32
CA MET A 1 -11.86 -28.66 -23.79
C MET A 1 -12.18 -27.68 -22.68
N ILE A 2 -11.96 -28.12 -21.44
CA ILE A 2 -12.50 -27.50 -20.21
C ILE A 2 -11.68 -26.25 -19.88
N ARG A 3 -12.34 -25.10 -19.78
CA ARG A 3 -11.77 -23.83 -19.31
C ARG A 3 -11.76 -23.84 -17.78
N LEU A 4 -10.58 -23.72 -17.19
CA LEU A 4 -10.39 -23.40 -15.78
C LEU A 4 -10.44 -21.88 -15.62
N ALA A 5 -11.45 -21.39 -14.90
CA ALA A 5 -11.50 -20.03 -14.37
C ALA A 5 -10.65 -20.00 -13.09
N GLY A 6 -9.56 -19.24 -13.10
CA GLY A 6 -8.77 -18.96 -11.90
C GLY A 6 -9.14 -17.60 -11.35
N LEU A 7 -9.66 -17.56 -10.12
CA LEU A 7 -9.85 -16.32 -9.38
C LEU A 7 -8.49 -15.70 -9.06
N ALA A 8 -8.30 -14.44 -9.47
CA ALA A 8 -7.18 -13.61 -9.08
C ALA A 8 -7.62 -12.70 -7.93
N LEU A 9 -7.00 -12.88 -6.76
CA LEU A 9 -7.15 -11.99 -5.62
C LEU A 9 -6.14 -10.84 -5.79
N ALA A 10 -6.62 -9.61 -5.97
CA ALA A 10 -5.82 -8.39 -6.00
C ALA A 10 -5.94 -7.69 -4.63
N LEU A 11 -4.81 -7.29 -4.07
CA LEU A 11 -4.71 -6.72 -2.72
C LEU A 11 -4.19 -5.29 -2.86
N VAL A 12 -4.98 -4.33 -2.38
CA VAL A 12 -4.74 -2.89 -2.51
C VAL A 12 -4.01 -2.39 -1.26
N VAL A 13 -2.86 -1.75 -1.44
CA VAL A 13 -2.20 -0.98 -0.38
C VAL A 13 -2.36 0.50 -0.75
N ALA A 14 -3.28 1.19 -0.09
CA ALA A 14 -3.40 2.64 -0.19
C ALA A 14 -2.22 3.27 0.56
N ALA A 15 -1.20 3.72 -0.18
CA ALA A 15 -0.10 4.51 0.35
C ALA A 15 -0.12 5.89 -0.32
N SER A 16 -0.48 6.90 0.45
CA SER A 16 -0.50 8.31 0.05
C SER A 16 0.90 8.77 -0.35
N LEU A 17 1.15 8.96 -1.65
CA LEU A 17 2.41 9.48 -2.18
C LEU A 17 2.27 10.95 -2.57
N LEU A 18 2.60 11.84 -1.64
CA LEU A 18 2.98 13.23 -1.93
C LEU A 18 4.50 13.29 -2.08
N VAL A 19 5.03 13.28 -3.30
CA VAL A 19 6.42 13.70 -3.57
C VAL A 19 6.43 14.63 -4.78
N GLY A 20 6.71 15.91 -4.51
CA GLY A 20 6.92 16.93 -5.51
C GLY A 20 8.15 16.63 -6.37
N TRP A 21 7.94 16.49 -7.66
CA TRP A 21 8.99 16.46 -8.67
C TRP A 21 9.69 17.82 -8.72
N ARG A 22 10.96 17.87 -8.35
CA ARG A 22 11.88 18.89 -8.86
C ARG A 22 12.98 18.21 -9.66
N CYS A 23 12.97 18.53 -10.95
CA CYS A 23 14.02 18.23 -11.91
C CYS A 23 15.39 18.65 -11.35
N PHE A 24 16.35 17.72 -11.36
CA PHE A 24 17.77 18.04 -11.38
C PHE A 24 18.38 17.36 -12.60
N LEU A 25 18.37 18.10 -13.71
CA LEU A 25 19.33 17.94 -14.79
C LEU A 25 20.43 19.00 -14.57
N GLN A 26 21.66 18.52 -14.58
CA GLN A 26 22.93 19.23 -14.71
C GLN A 26 23.45 20.05 -13.50
N ASP A 27 24.50 19.50 -12.87
CA ASP A 27 25.78 20.21 -12.80
C ASP A 27 26.93 19.21 -12.97
N GLY A 28 27.85 19.54 -13.88
CA GLY A 28 28.97 18.70 -14.29
C GLY A 28 30.10 18.68 -13.28
N GLY A 29 30.30 17.53 -12.65
CA GLY A 29 31.56 17.14 -12.03
C GLY A 29 32.01 15.81 -12.65
N GLU A 30 33.24 15.75 -13.15
CA GLU A 30 33.79 14.52 -13.74
C GLU A 30 33.65 13.34 -12.77
N PRO A 31 33.02 12.23 -13.17
CA PRO A 31 33.04 11.03 -12.37
C PRO A 31 34.46 10.46 -12.39
N GLY A 32 35.06 10.33 -11.20
CA GLY A 32 36.25 9.49 -11.02
C GLY A 32 35.98 8.06 -11.54
N PRO A 33 37.02 7.26 -11.82
CA PRO A 33 36.90 6.02 -12.59
C PRO A 33 35.89 5.08 -11.93
N SER A 34 34.67 5.06 -12.47
CA SER A 34 33.67 4.08 -12.12
C SER A 34 34.13 2.77 -12.74
N THR A 35 34.50 1.80 -11.89
CA THR A 35 34.53 0.41 -12.33
C THR A 35 33.10 0.00 -12.59
N THR A 36 32.59 0.32 -13.79
CA THR A 36 31.35 -0.23 -14.33
C THR A 36 31.57 -1.71 -14.57
N PHE A 37 31.38 -2.51 -13.53
CA PHE A 37 31.02 -3.91 -13.71
C PHE A 37 29.65 -3.93 -14.39
N GLY A 38 29.49 -4.75 -15.43
CA GLY A 38 28.18 -4.96 -16.06
C GLY A 38 27.14 -5.35 -15.02
N PRO A 39 25.84 -5.04 -15.25
CA PRO A 39 24.80 -5.29 -14.27
C PRO A 39 24.87 -6.77 -13.86
N PRO A 40 24.91 -7.08 -12.55
CA PRO A 40 24.98 -8.46 -12.09
C PRO A 40 23.79 -9.21 -12.68
N THR A 41 24.03 -10.23 -13.49
CA THR A 41 22.97 -11.03 -14.14
C THR A 41 22.38 -12.07 -13.20
N THR A 42 22.81 -12.06 -11.93
CA THR A 42 22.51 -13.11 -10.96
C THR A 42 22.08 -12.52 -9.63
N PRO A 43 21.16 -13.19 -8.90
CA PRO A 43 20.69 -12.71 -7.61
C PRO A 43 21.82 -12.53 -6.60
N VAL A 44 21.67 -11.53 -5.73
CA VAL A 44 22.53 -11.33 -4.55
C VAL A 44 22.23 -12.44 -3.52
N ILE A 45 23.28 -12.97 -2.89
CA ILE A 45 23.16 -14.03 -1.88
C ILE A 45 23.05 -13.40 -0.49
N ILE A 46 21.99 -13.79 0.22
CA ILE A 46 21.83 -13.59 1.66
C ILE A 46 22.31 -14.87 2.34
N LEU A 47 23.29 -14.76 3.23
CA LEU A 47 23.82 -15.93 3.93
C LEU A 47 22.72 -16.57 4.80
N SER A 48 22.59 -17.89 4.70
CA SER A 48 21.66 -18.67 5.53
C SER A 48 21.89 -18.42 7.02
N ALA A 49 20.84 -17.95 7.69
CA ALA A 49 20.79 -17.59 9.10
C ALA A 49 19.32 -17.62 9.57
N PRO A 50 19.03 -17.62 10.88
CA PRO A 50 17.66 -17.60 11.40
C PRO A 50 16.81 -16.44 10.85
N ASP A 51 17.42 -15.28 10.66
CA ASP A 51 16.88 -14.00 10.19
C ASP A 51 16.99 -13.80 8.66
N ALA A 52 17.56 -14.76 7.92
CA ALA A 52 17.79 -14.61 6.48
C ALA A 52 16.48 -14.57 5.66
N GLY A 53 15.41 -15.18 6.17
CA GLY A 53 14.09 -15.16 5.54
C GLY A 53 13.48 -13.76 5.53
N ASP A 54 13.57 -13.05 6.65
CA ASP A 54 13.02 -11.69 6.80
C ASP A 54 13.82 -10.68 5.97
N TRP A 55 15.14 -10.81 5.97
CA TRP A 55 15.99 -10.08 5.02
C TRP A 55 15.59 -10.35 3.56
N LEU A 56 15.30 -11.61 3.20
CA LEU A 56 14.86 -11.94 1.85
C LEU A 56 13.52 -11.28 1.50
N LEU A 57 12.57 -11.29 2.42
CA LEU A 57 11.25 -10.66 2.25
C LEU A 57 11.38 -9.15 2.05
N LEU A 58 12.11 -8.47 2.94
CA LEU A 58 12.40 -7.03 2.85
C LEU A 58 13.02 -6.66 1.49
N GLN A 59 14.00 -7.43 1.03
CA GLN A 59 14.68 -7.13 -0.23
C GLN A 59 13.80 -7.43 -1.45
N ARG A 60 13.01 -8.51 -1.43
CA ARG A 60 12.13 -8.83 -2.57
C ARG A 60 10.96 -7.86 -2.71
N ALA A 61 10.54 -7.20 -1.63
CA ALA A 61 9.54 -6.12 -1.69
C ALA A 61 9.98 -4.96 -2.60
N THR A 62 11.28 -4.81 -2.86
CA THR A 62 11.83 -3.79 -3.77
C THR A 62 11.75 -4.18 -5.25
N GLY A 63 11.35 -5.41 -5.56
CA GLY A 63 11.38 -5.97 -6.91
C GLY A 63 12.78 -6.37 -7.39
N ALA A 64 13.80 -6.39 -6.52
CA ALA A 64 15.16 -6.80 -6.86
C ALA A 64 15.43 -8.30 -6.56
N ALA A 65 16.41 -8.87 -7.25
CA ALA A 65 16.70 -10.30 -7.20
C ALA A 65 17.64 -10.67 -6.05
N PHE A 66 17.07 -11.28 -5.02
CA PHE A 66 17.78 -11.83 -3.86
C PHE A 66 17.38 -13.30 -3.63
N ARG A 67 18.29 -14.07 -3.02
CA ARG A 67 17.98 -15.40 -2.48
C ARG A 67 18.87 -15.77 -1.30
N VAL A 68 18.38 -16.69 -0.46
CA VAL A 68 19.18 -17.32 0.58
C VAL A 68 20.15 -18.35 -0.03
N GLY A 69 21.36 -18.45 0.53
CA GLY A 69 22.38 -19.40 0.10
C GLY A 69 23.46 -19.64 1.14
N LYS A 70 24.40 -20.52 0.81
CA LYS A 70 25.56 -20.86 1.65
C LYS A 70 26.71 -19.87 1.47
N LEU A 71 27.71 -19.97 2.35
CA LEU A 71 28.87 -19.07 2.34
C LEU A 71 29.70 -19.17 1.05
N ASP A 72 29.92 -20.38 0.53
CA ASP A 72 30.63 -20.59 -0.74
C ASP A 72 29.89 -19.93 -1.92
N GLU A 73 28.57 -20.02 -1.94
CA GLU A 73 27.73 -19.34 -2.94
C GLU A 73 27.82 -17.82 -2.82
N LEU A 74 27.85 -17.28 -1.60
CA LEU A 74 28.01 -15.84 -1.34
C LEU A 74 29.37 -15.35 -1.83
N LEU A 75 30.45 -16.04 -1.46
CA LEU A 75 31.82 -15.67 -1.81
C LEU A 75 32.09 -15.79 -3.32
N ALA A 76 31.28 -16.56 -4.05
CA ALA A 76 31.30 -16.63 -5.51
C ALA A 76 30.61 -15.44 -6.19
N ARG A 77 30.02 -14.50 -5.44
CA ARG A 77 29.38 -13.27 -5.97
C ARG A 77 30.23 -12.03 -5.69
N PRO A 78 30.02 -10.94 -6.45
CA PRO A 78 30.62 -9.63 -6.12
C PRO A 78 29.97 -8.97 -4.90
N THR A 79 28.77 -9.39 -4.51
CA THR A 79 27.94 -8.79 -3.46
C THR A 79 27.29 -9.86 -2.60
N GLY A 80 27.16 -9.60 -1.30
CA GLY A 80 26.48 -10.51 -0.38
C GLY A 80 25.96 -9.79 0.86
N ILE A 81 24.93 -10.38 1.47
CA ILE A 81 24.39 -9.95 2.76
C ILE A 81 24.75 -11.00 3.81
N VAL A 82 25.30 -10.55 4.93
CA VAL A 82 25.49 -11.38 6.13
C VAL A 82 24.55 -10.86 7.21
N PRO A 83 23.43 -11.56 7.49
CA PRO A 83 22.49 -11.19 8.55
C PRO A 83 23.13 -11.23 9.94
N ALA A 84 22.50 -10.58 10.92
CA ALA A 84 23.05 -10.51 12.28
C ALA A 84 23.05 -11.87 12.98
N GLY A 85 22.06 -12.71 12.70
CA GLY A 85 21.91 -14.05 13.26
C GLY A 85 22.82 -15.12 12.64
N ALA A 86 23.69 -14.78 11.68
CA ALA A 86 24.55 -15.75 11.02
C ALA A 86 25.58 -16.37 11.99
N THR A 87 25.63 -17.70 12.06
CA THR A 87 26.64 -18.41 12.86
C THR A 87 27.93 -18.54 12.04
N LEU A 88 28.96 -17.77 12.40
CA LEU A 88 30.26 -17.75 11.70
C LEU A 88 31.40 -18.24 12.59
N THR A 89 32.21 -19.16 12.08
CA THR A 89 33.47 -19.55 12.72
C THR A 89 34.56 -18.50 12.48
N SER A 90 35.67 -18.57 13.21
CA SER A 90 36.83 -17.71 12.94
C SER A 90 37.38 -17.89 11.52
N ALA A 91 37.25 -19.09 10.94
CA ALA A 91 37.67 -19.34 9.56
C ALA A 91 36.76 -18.61 8.56
N ASP A 92 35.44 -18.64 8.79
CA ASP A 92 34.46 -17.95 7.94
C ASP A 92 34.69 -16.44 7.96
N HIS A 93 34.93 -15.86 9.14
CA HIS A 93 35.29 -14.44 9.29
C HIS A 93 36.51 -14.07 8.43
N GLN A 94 37.57 -14.90 8.46
CA GLN A 94 38.75 -14.65 7.64
C GLN A 94 38.49 -14.79 6.14
N MET A 95 37.63 -15.74 5.73
CA MET A 95 37.23 -15.90 4.34
C MET A 95 36.48 -14.68 3.82
N ILE A 96 35.48 -14.20 4.57
CA ILE A 96 34.71 -13.00 4.22
C ILE A 96 35.62 -11.77 4.21
N HIS A 97 36.51 -11.61 5.20
CA HIS A 97 37.46 -10.49 5.22
C HIS A 97 38.35 -10.47 3.97
N ARG A 98 38.92 -11.61 3.58
CA ARG A 98 39.72 -11.70 2.34
C ARG A 98 38.89 -11.38 1.10
N TRP A 99 37.65 -11.84 1.05
CA TRP A 99 36.74 -11.55 -0.06
C TRP A 99 36.42 -10.05 -0.18
N VAL A 100 36.05 -9.38 0.91
CA VAL A 100 35.85 -7.92 0.93
C VAL A 100 37.13 -7.20 0.52
N ASP A 101 38.27 -7.53 1.12
CA ASP A 101 39.56 -6.88 0.82
C ASP A 101 39.94 -7.02 -0.68
N SER A 102 39.56 -8.14 -1.30
CA SER A 102 39.80 -8.40 -2.73
C SER A 102 38.85 -7.67 -3.69
N GLY A 103 37.74 -7.10 -3.21
CA GLY A 103 36.76 -6.38 -4.03
C GLY A 103 35.29 -6.68 -3.74
N GLY A 104 34.98 -7.60 -2.82
CA GLY A 104 33.60 -7.93 -2.45
C GLY A 104 32.86 -6.77 -1.78
N ARG A 105 31.55 -6.68 -2.02
CA ARG A 105 30.66 -5.69 -1.39
C ARG A 105 29.74 -6.35 -0.36
N LEU A 106 29.93 -6.02 0.90
CA LEU A 106 29.20 -6.62 2.02
C LEU A 106 28.13 -5.69 2.58
N VAL A 107 26.90 -6.21 2.71
CA VAL A 107 25.88 -5.61 3.60
C VAL A 107 25.82 -6.44 4.87
N SER A 108 25.87 -5.83 6.05
CA SER A 108 25.85 -6.59 7.31
C SER A 108 25.39 -5.78 8.51
N ALA A 109 24.67 -6.46 9.41
CA ALA A 109 24.44 -6.05 10.80
C ALA A 109 25.21 -6.95 11.80
N HIS A 110 25.92 -7.97 11.32
CA HIS A 110 26.61 -8.96 12.14
C HIS A 110 27.80 -8.35 12.90
N ARG A 111 27.66 -8.28 14.23
CA ARG A 111 28.58 -7.55 15.13
C ARG A 111 30.04 -7.95 15.00
N ASP A 112 30.37 -9.23 15.12
CA ASP A 112 31.77 -9.66 15.24
C ASP A 112 32.50 -9.60 13.88
N LEU A 113 31.81 -9.99 12.81
CA LEU A 113 32.25 -9.75 11.44
C LEU A 113 32.55 -8.27 11.14
N LEU A 114 31.62 -7.37 11.48
CA LEU A 114 31.84 -5.93 11.29
C LEU A 114 33.05 -5.43 12.08
N ALA A 115 33.22 -5.86 13.33
CA ALA A 115 34.40 -5.52 14.14
C ALA A 115 35.70 -6.01 13.50
N GLY A 116 35.72 -7.24 12.97
CA GLY A 116 36.87 -7.80 12.25
C GLY A 116 37.20 -7.06 10.94
N LEU A 117 36.22 -6.42 10.32
CA LEU A 117 36.37 -5.57 9.13
C LEU A 117 36.69 -4.11 9.45
N GLY A 118 36.85 -3.76 10.73
CA GLY A 118 37.19 -2.41 11.18
C GLY A 118 35.98 -1.48 11.35
N VAL A 119 34.76 -2.00 11.37
CA VAL A 119 33.56 -1.26 11.78
C VAL A 119 33.35 -1.50 13.27
N GLU A 120 33.77 -0.55 14.09
CA GLU A 120 33.74 -0.65 15.55
C GLU A 120 32.43 -0.12 16.13
N ARG A 121 32.14 -0.45 17.40
CA ARG A 121 31.01 0.12 18.13
C ARG A 121 31.42 1.40 18.87
N ALA A 122 30.51 2.35 18.93
CA ALA A 122 30.59 3.62 19.64
C ALA A 122 29.73 3.58 20.91
N GLY A 123 29.45 4.77 21.47
CA GLY A 123 28.50 4.91 22.58
C GLY A 123 27.10 4.40 22.21
N VAL A 124 26.34 4.03 23.24
CA VAL A 124 24.95 3.63 23.12
C VAL A 124 24.08 4.88 23.18
N VAL A 125 23.09 4.96 22.29
CA VAL A 125 22.04 5.98 22.29
C VAL A 125 20.68 5.32 22.24
N THR A 126 19.69 5.90 22.90
CA THR A 126 18.29 5.45 22.80
C THR A 126 17.65 6.11 21.58
N VAL A 127 17.25 5.30 20.61
CA VAL A 127 16.69 5.72 19.33
C VAL A 127 15.19 5.43 19.34
N GLY A 128 14.36 6.47 19.22
CA GLY A 128 12.90 6.34 19.05
C GLY A 128 12.42 6.57 17.62
N GLY A 129 13.32 6.85 16.69
CA GLY A 129 12.99 7.14 15.30
C GLY A 129 14.17 7.72 14.54
N VAL A 130 14.06 7.74 13.22
CA VAL A 130 15.12 8.19 12.32
C VAL A 130 14.54 8.88 11.08
N THR A 131 15.31 9.77 10.48
CA THR A 131 15.04 10.26 9.12
C THR A 131 16.09 9.64 8.20
N PHE A 132 15.64 8.93 7.17
CA PHE A 132 16.52 8.18 6.28
C PHE A 132 15.97 8.13 4.85
N GLY A 133 16.88 8.23 3.88
CA GLY A 133 16.51 8.19 2.46
C GLY A 133 15.94 9.53 1.95
N PRO A 134 15.34 9.52 0.75
CA PRO A 134 14.71 10.70 0.16
C PRO A 134 13.43 11.14 0.89
N ALA A 135 12.83 10.27 1.71
CA ALA A 135 11.70 10.64 2.55
C ALA A 135 12.12 11.75 3.53
N SER A 136 11.45 12.90 3.45
CA SER A 136 11.67 14.02 4.39
C SER A 136 11.05 13.80 5.77
N GLU A 137 10.27 12.72 5.93
CA GLU A 137 9.57 12.39 7.17
C GLU A 137 10.41 11.52 8.10
N ARG A 138 10.16 11.66 9.41
CA ARG A 138 10.82 10.86 10.44
C ARG A 138 10.04 9.57 10.65
N ALA A 139 10.67 8.43 10.39
CA ALA A 139 10.15 7.13 10.76
C ALA A 139 10.21 6.98 12.28
N THR A 140 9.06 6.86 12.94
CA THR A 140 8.97 6.63 14.39
C THR A 140 9.04 5.14 14.64
N TRP A 141 9.97 4.72 15.50
CA TRP A 141 10.14 3.30 15.82
C TRP A 141 9.01 2.83 16.74
N PRO A 142 8.48 1.60 16.57
CA PRO A 142 7.40 1.08 17.41
C PRO A 142 7.75 1.08 18.90
N VAL A 143 9.02 0.76 19.21
CA VAL A 143 9.59 0.79 20.55
C VAL A 143 10.96 1.46 20.48
N PRO A 144 11.24 2.47 21.32
CA PRO A 144 12.59 3.01 21.40
C PRO A 144 13.60 1.94 21.80
N ALA A 145 14.75 1.89 21.13
CA ALA A 145 15.77 0.87 21.38
C ALA A 145 17.15 1.48 21.64
N ASP A 146 17.92 0.84 22.50
CA ASP A 146 19.30 1.20 22.80
C ASP A 146 20.22 0.65 21.70
N VAL A 147 20.79 1.56 20.91
CA VAL A 147 21.64 1.22 19.76
C VAL A 147 23.07 1.65 20.02
N ALA A 148 24.00 0.69 20.00
CA ALA A 148 25.42 0.97 19.96
C ALA A 148 25.83 1.45 18.57
N GLY A 149 26.05 2.76 18.43
CA GLY A 149 26.42 3.39 17.17
C GLY A 149 27.70 2.81 16.56
N LEU A 150 27.97 3.18 15.31
CA LEU A 150 29.15 2.74 14.57
C LEU A 150 30.28 3.77 14.68
N ARG A 151 31.53 3.29 14.66
CA ARG A 151 32.74 4.10 14.58
C ARG A 151 33.70 3.51 13.56
N LYS A 152 34.36 4.39 12.81
CA LYS A 152 35.45 4.03 11.89
C LYS A 152 36.64 3.44 12.66
N GLY A 153 36.99 2.20 12.38
CA GLY A 153 38.25 1.58 12.81
C GLY A 153 39.41 1.93 11.88
N ARG A 154 40.63 1.65 12.32
CA ARG A 154 41.86 2.13 11.67
C ARG A 154 42.14 1.53 10.29
N ILE A 155 41.60 0.33 10.02
CA ILE A 155 41.88 -0.40 8.77
C ILE A 155 40.99 0.06 7.59
N LEU A 156 39.93 0.83 7.86
CA LEU A 156 39.03 1.35 6.84
C LEU A 156 39.65 2.55 6.12
N LYS A 157 39.62 2.54 4.78
CA LYS A 157 40.12 3.64 3.94
C LYS A 157 39.18 4.85 4.01
N SER A 158 37.88 4.62 3.88
CA SER A 158 36.84 5.66 3.93
C SER A 158 35.81 5.42 5.03
N TRP A 159 35.00 6.44 5.30
CA TRP A 159 33.85 6.37 6.21
C TRP A 159 32.84 7.44 5.81
N ALA A 160 31.65 7.01 5.41
CA ALA A 160 30.55 7.87 5.02
C ALA A 160 29.31 7.49 5.85
N PRO A 161 28.98 8.25 6.91
CA PRO A 161 27.72 8.08 7.62
C PRO A 161 26.52 8.28 6.68
N LEU A 162 25.61 7.30 6.64
CA LEU A 162 24.35 7.39 5.89
C LEU A 162 23.17 7.73 6.79
N LEU A 163 23.24 7.32 8.05
CA LEU A 163 22.21 7.57 9.04
C LEU A 163 22.87 7.96 10.35
N THR A 164 22.44 9.10 10.91
CA THR A 164 22.89 9.59 12.20
C THR A 164 21.71 10.01 13.05
N GLU A 165 21.73 9.66 14.33
CA GLU A 165 20.72 10.07 15.30
C GLU A 165 21.44 10.45 16.60
N GLN A 166 21.13 11.63 17.16
CA GLN A 166 21.75 12.14 18.39
C GLN A 166 23.30 12.07 18.37
N GLY A 167 23.91 12.27 17.20
CA GLY A 167 25.36 12.22 17.00
C GLY A 167 25.96 10.81 16.88
N ALA A 168 25.19 9.75 17.09
CA ALA A 168 25.60 8.38 16.81
C ALA A 168 25.36 8.03 15.33
N VAL A 169 26.31 7.32 14.72
CA VAL A 169 26.17 6.78 13.36
C VAL A 169 25.45 5.44 13.44
N LEU A 170 24.28 5.31 12.81
CA LEU A 170 23.49 4.07 12.83
C LEU A 170 23.62 3.27 11.53
N ALA A 171 23.99 3.90 10.43
CA ALA A 171 24.36 3.23 9.19
C ALA A 171 25.52 3.99 8.52
N ALA A 172 26.44 3.25 7.91
CA ALA A 172 27.58 3.86 7.22
C ALA A 172 28.07 3.00 6.07
N GLU A 173 28.60 3.67 5.06
CA GLU A 173 29.43 3.06 4.02
C GLU A 173 30.91 3.23 4.34
N ALA A 174 31.67 2.17 4.08
CA ALA A 174 33.11 2.18 4.25
C ALA A 174 33.81 1.37 3.16
N VAL A 175 35.09 1.68 2.93
CA VAL A 175 35.95 0.95 1.99
C VAL A 175 37.03 0.21 2.76
N LEU A 176 37.19 -1.08 2.47
CA LEU A 176 38.26 -1.94 2.97
C LEU A 176 38.94 -2.60 1.77
N GLY A 177 40.26 -2.47 1.65
CA GLY A 177 40.97 -3.02 0.49
C GLY A 177 40.45 -2.43 -0.82
N LYS A 178 39.95 -3.31 -1.70
CA LYS A 178 39.25 -2.95 -2.95
C LYS A 178 37.73 -3.03 -2.84
N GLY A 179 37.19 -3.55 -1.73
CA GLY A 179 35.75 -3.74 -1.53
C GLY A 179 35.11 -2.65 -0.70
N SER A 180 33.81 -2.79 -0.49
CA SER A 180 32.98 -1.84 0.26
C SER A 180 32.07 -2.57 1.25
N ILE A 181 31.67 -1.84 2.29
CA ILE A 181 30.83 -2.34 3.38
C ILE A 181 29.70 -1.34 3.56
N LEU A 182 28.46 -1.82 3.56
CA LEU A 182 27.28 -1.13 4.06
C LEU A 182 26.93 -1.74 5.42
N ALA A 183 27.22 -1.01 6.49
CA ALA A 183 27.10 -1.49 7.85
C ALA A 183 25.90 -0.85 8.56
N PHE A 184 25.16 -1.66 9.31
CA PHE A 184 24.08 -1.22 10.19
C PHE A 184 24.43 -1.44 11.67
N ALA A 185 24.05 -0.48 12.50
CA ALA A 185 24.23 -0.54 13.94
C ALA A 185 23.25 -1.49 14.63
N PHE A 186 22.15 -1.81 13.96
CA PHE A 186 21.10 -2.71 14.44
C PHE A 186 20.73 -3.67 13.31
N ASP A 187 20.13 -4.80 13.68
CA ASP A 187 19.53 -5.69 12.71
C ASP A 187 18.11 -5.20 12.40
N PRO A 188 17.83 -4.76 11.16
CA PRO A 188 16.55 -4.16 10.82
C PRO A 188 15.36 -5.12 10.93
N VAL A 189 15.60 -6.43 10.89
CA VAL A 189 14.56 -7.46 10.95
C VAL A 189 14.54 -8.22 12.28
N ALA A 190 15.24 -7.71 13.31
CA ALA A 190 15.21 -8.31 14.63
C ALA A 190 13.81 -8.22 15.27
N ASP A 191 13.53 -9.10 16.23
CA ASP A 191 12.31 -9.09 17.04
C ASP A 191 11.00 -9.12 16.22
N SER A 192 11.00 -9.83 15.08
CA SER A 192 9.86 -9.95 14.15
C SER A 192 9.49 -8.66 13.41
N LEU A 193 10.41 -7.69 13.34
CA LEU A 193 10.27 -6.53 12.47
C LEU A 193 10.49 -6.92 11.01
N ALA A 194 9.82 -6.24 10.09
CA ALA A 194 10.03 -6.43 8.66
C ALA A 194 11.08 -5.46 8.07
N GLY A 195 11.56 -4.50 8.86
CA GLY A 195 12.64 -3.58 8.55
C GLY A 195 12.20 -2.21 8.08
N TYR A 196 11.05 -2.11 7.41
CA TYR A 196 10.49 -0.81 7.01
C TYR A 196 9.97 0.01 8.21
N GLU A 197 9.65 -0.63 9.33
CA GLU A 197 9.21 0.06 10.55
C GLU A 197 10.34 0.92 11.13
N LEU A 198 11.58 0.47 10.99
CA LEU A 198 12.76 1.19 11.48
C LEU A 198 13.30 2.15 10.42
N ILE A 199 13.33 1.70 9.16
CA ILE A 199 13.86 2.44 8.03
C ILE A 199 13.00 2.12 6.79
N PRO A 200 12.01 2.95 6.44
CA PRO A 200 11.09 2.69 5.31
C PRO A 200 11.79 2.43 3.97
N ASP A 201 12.88 3.16 3.70
CA ASP A 201 13.64 3.06 2.44
C ASP A 201 14.79 2.03 2.47
N LEU A 202 14.86 1.19 3.50
CA LEU A 202 15.99 0.27 3.68
C LEU A 202 16.17 -0.71 2.54
N GLY A 203 15.08 -1.38 2.13
CA GLY A 203 15.13 -2.33 1.03
C GLY A 203 15.65 -1.65 -0.24
N ARG A 204 15.08 -0.50 -0.61
CA ARG A 204 15.49 0.27 -1.80
C ARG A 204 16.96 0.67 -1.73
N THR A 205 17.42 1.10 -0.56
CA THR A 205 18.81 1.50 -0.34
C THR A 205 19.76 0.33 -0.50
N VAL A 206 19.44 -0.83 0.10
CA VAL A 206 20.26 -2.04 -0.02
C VAL A 206 20.26 -2.57 -1.45
N ALA A 207 19.11 -2.60 -2.13
CA ALA A 207 18.99 -3.01 -3.52
C ALA A 207 19.84 -2.12 -4.46
N ALA A 208 19.73 -0.79 -4.31
CA ALA A 208 20.52 0.17 -5.08
C ALA A 208 22.02 0.02 -4.81
N TRP A 209 22.41 -0.07 -3.54
CA TRP A 209 23.82 -0.19 -3.14
C TRP A 209 24.44 -1.51 -3.64
N THR A 210 23.73 -2.62 -3.50
CA THR A 210 24.14 -3.93 -4.02
C THR A 210 24.00 -4.06 -5.53
N GLY A 211 23.41 -3.08 -6.21
CA GLY A 211 23.15 -3.11 -7.65
C GLY A 211 22.40 -4.38 -8.08
N ALA A 212 21.55 -4.93 -7.20
CA ALA A 212 20.85 -6.17 -7.46
C ALA A 212 20.01 -6.04 -8.74
N PRO A 213 20.01 -7.05 -9.64
CA PRO A 213 19.23 -6.94 -10.86
C PRO A 213 17.73 -6.99 -10.52
N PRO A 214 16.85 -6.57 -11.45
CA PRO A 214 15.42 -6.80 -11.31
C PRO A 214 15.12 -8.28 -11.04
N GLY A 215 14.34 -8.53 -10.01
CA GLY A 215 13.74 -9.83 -9.74
C GLY A 215 12.52 -10.08 -10.62
N PRO A 216 11.87 -11.25 -10.49
CA PRO A 216 10.57 -11.47 -11.10
C PRO A 216 9.57 -10.42 -10.58
N GLN A 217 8.93 -9.72 -11.51
CA GLN A 217 7.90 -8.72 -11.21
C GLN A 217 6.54 -9.20 -11.69
N ARG A 218 5.49 -8.68 -11.06
CA ARG A 218 4.10 -8.86 -11.49
C ARG A 218 3.49 -7.49 -11.73
N GLU A 219 3.06 -7.23 -12.96
CA GLU A 219 2.28 -6.04 -13.33
C GLU A 219 0.82 -6.23 -12.89
N ALA A 220 0.60 -6.21 -11.58
CA ALA A 220 -0.73 -6.39 -10.97
C ALA A 220 -1.09 -5.27 -10.00
N ALA A 221 -0.30 -4.19 -9.96
CA ALA A 221 -0.64 -3.04 -9.15
C ALA A 221 -1.91 -2.38 -9.74
N GLU A 222 -2.87 -2.10 -8.86
CA GLU A 222 -4.02 -1.25 -9.15
C GLU A 222 -3.92 -0.04 -8.23
N VAL A 223 -4.26 1.13 -8.76
CA VAL A 223 -4.12 2.40 -8.04
C VAL A 223 -5.43 3.15 -8.01
N TYR A 224 -5.61 3.96 -6.97
CA TYR A 224 -6.78 4.82 -6.80
C TYR A 224 -6.38 6.25 -7.13
N VAL A 225 -7.14 6.89 -8.02
CA VAL A 225 -6.89 8.25 -8.50
C VAL A 225 -8.09 9.09 -8.10
N ASP A 226 -7.88 9.97 -7.12
CA ASP A 226 -8.85 11.00 -6.76
C ASP A 226 -8.43 12.35 -7.36
N PRO A 227 -9.13 12.85 -8.41
CA PRO A 227 -8.88 14.17 -8.97
C PRO A 227 -8.99 15.33 -7.98
N GLY A 228 -9.71 15.16 -6.86
CA GLY A 228 -9.80 16.13 -5.78
C GLY A 228 -8.49 16.32 -5.03
N SER A 229 -7.64 15.29 -5.02
CA SER A 229 -6.37 15.23 -4.28
C SER A 229 -5.15 15.57 -5.14
N LEU A 230 -5.31 15.70 -6.47
CA LEU A 230 -4.23 16.08 -7.38
C LEU A 230 -3.84 17.56 -7.26
N SER A 231 -2.58 17.88 -7.55
CA SER A 231 -2.15 19.27 -7.65
C SER A 231 -2.92 19.99 -8.79
N PRO A 232 -3.11 21.32 -8.71
CA PRO A 232 -3.85 22.07 -9.74
C PRO A 232 -3.28 21.93 -11.15
N GLU A 233 -1.96 21.74 -11.27
CA GLU A 233 -1.27 21.52 -12.54
C GLU A 233 -1.55 20.12 -13.07
N LEU A 234 -1.38 19.10 -12.23
CA LEU A 234 -1.55 17.70 -12.62
C LEU A 234 -3.03 17.38 -12.94
N LYS A 235 -3.97 17.96 -12.18
CA LYS A 235 -5.42 17.82 -12.42
C LYS A 235 -5.85 18.27 -13.83
N LYS A 236 -5.11 19.20 -14.45
CA LYS A 236 -5.43 19.74 -15.78
C LYS A 236 -4.67 19.03 -16.91
N ASP A 237 -3.85 18.05 -16.59
CA ASP A 237 -3.00 17.34 -17.54
C ASP A 237 -3.19 15.82 -17.40
N PRO A 238 -4.22 15.26 -18.06
CA PRO A 238 -4.50 13.84 -18.00
C PRO A 238 -3.36 12.96 -18.54
N ASP A 239 -2.55 13.47 -19.48
CA ASP A 239 -1.39 12.77 -20.01
C ASP A 239 -0.26 12.68 -18.97
N ALA A 240 -0.05 13.74 -18.19
CA ALA A 240 0.89 13.72 -17.08
C ALA A 240 0.42 12.79 -15.94
N VAL A 241 -0.88 12.76 -15.62
CA VAL A 241 -1.45 11.79 -14.68
C VAL A 241 -1.17 10.38 -15.17
N ALA A 242 -1.58 10.03 -16.39
CA ALA A 242 -1.40 8.69 -16.93
C ALA A 242 0.08 8.29 -17.06
N ALA A 243 0.98 9.23 -17.40
CA ALA A 243 2.42 8.98 -17.43
C ALA A 243 3.03 8.68 -16.04
N SER A 244 2.44 9.21 -14.97
CA SER A 244 2.88 8.92 -13.59
C SER A 244 2.53 7.51 -13.12
N LEU A 245 1.66 6.80 -13.84
CA LEU A 245 1.16 5.46 -13.51
C LEU A 245 1.83 4.36 -14.33
N ASP A 246 3.07 4.56 -14.79
CA ASP A 246 3.82 3.55 -15.53
C ASP A 246 3.98 2.24 -14.74
N GLY A 247 3.73 1.10 -15.40
CA GLY A 247 3.74 -0.23 -14.78
C GLY A 247 2.51 -0.62 -13.95
N VAL A 248 1.49 0.24 -13.89
CA VAL A 248 0.19 -0.04 -13.25
C VAL A 248 -0.74 -0.79 -14.22
N ARG A 249 -1.51 -1.76 -13.71
CA ARG A 249 -2.50 -2.53 -14.50
C ARG A 249 -3.81 -1.78 -14.69
N ALA A 250 -4.31 -1.16 -13.62
CA ALA A 250 -5.59 -0.48 -13.61
C ALA A 250 -5.59 0.75 -12.69
N ALA A 251 -6.36 1.78 -13.08
CA ALA A 251 -6.63 2.97 -12.30
C ALA A 251 -8.13 3.03 -11.94
N HIS A 252 -8.42 3.07 -10.65
CA HIS A 252 -9.74 3.31 -10.06
C HIS A 252 -9.92 4.81 -9.89
N ILE A 253 -10.68 5.44 -10.78
CA ILE A 253 -10.81 6.88 -10.84
C ILE A 253 -12.08 7.30 -10.12
N ALA A 254 -11.94 8.15 -9.10
CA ALA A 254 -13.04 8.71 -8.32
C ALA A 254 -14.11 9.33 -9.23
N ALA A 255 -15.25 8.67 -9.33
CA ALA A 255 -16.33 9.02 -10.27
C ALA A 255 -17.39 9.92 -9.63
N TRP A 256 -16.99 10.80 -8.71
CA TRP A 256 -17.86 11.79 -8.04
C TRP A 256 -17.47 13.25 -8.32
N HIS A 257 -16.46 13.49 -9.15
CA HIS A 257 -16.07 14.83 -9.64
C HIS A 257 -16.78 15.17 -10.96
N PHE A 258 -18.10 14.98 -10.98
CA PHE A 258 -18.97 15.21 -12.13
C PHE A 258 -20.31 15.80 -11.70
N GLY A 259 -21.05 16.36 -12.65
CA GLY A 259 -22.37 16.89 -12.40
C GLY A 259 -22.33 18.14 -11.52
N PHE A 260 -21.28 18.94 -11.61
CA PHE A 260 -21.24 20.25 -10.94
C PHE A 260 -22.25 21.21 -11.58
N ARG A 261 -22.70 22.23 -10.82
CA ARG A 261 -23.65 23.24 -11.34
C ARG A 261 -23.16 23.93 -12.61
N ASP A 262 -21.85 24.14 -12.70
CA ASP A 262 -21.17 24.55 -13.91
C ASP A 262 -20.36 23.36 -14.44
N PRO A 263 -20.77 22.75 -15.57
CA PRO A 263 -20.09 21.59 -16.16
C PRO A 263 -18.62 21.83 -16.52
N ALA A 264 -18.17 23.09 -16.61
CA ALA A 264 -16.75 23.39 -16.80
C ALA A 264 -15.87 22.97 -15.59
N ASN A 265 -16.48 22.66 -14.45
CA ASN A 265 -15.80 22.15 -13.26
C ASN A 265 -15.77 20.61 -13.19
N ASP A 266 -16.49 19.92 -14.07
CA ASP A 266 -16.42 18.46 -14.17
C ASP A 266 -14.99 18.05 -14.55
N TYR A 267 -14.51 16.95 -13.98
CA TYR A 267 -13.20 16.43 -14.30
C TYR A 267 -13.14 15.87 -15.74
N ASP A 268 -12.00 16.03 -16.41
CA ASP A 268 -11.81 15.49 -17.77
C ASP A 268 -11.56 13.97 -17.75
N TYR A 269 -12.61 13.22 -17.43
CA TYR A 269 -12.59 11.76 -17.44
C TYR A 269 -12.25 11.20 -18.83
N THR A 270 -12.78 11.81 -19.89
CA THR A 270 -12.54 11.35 -21.27
C THR A 270 -11.06 11.47 -21.64
N GLY A 271 -10.44 12.60 -21.33
CA GLY A 271 -9.01 12.81 -21.53
C GLY A 271 -8.16 11.82 -20.74
N LEU A 272 -8.47 11.60 -19.46
CA LEU A 272 -7.72 10.68 -18.61
C LEU A 272 -7.85 9.23 -19.09
N ILE A 273 -9.06 8.74 -19.31
CA ILE A 273 -9.31 7.37 -19.77
C ILE A 273 -8.56 7.10 -21.08
N LYS A 274 -8.63 8.03 -22.03
CA LYS A 274 -7.88 7.92 -23.30
C LYS A 274 -6.37 7.85 -23.08
N ALA A 275 -5.83 8.67 -22.18
CA ALA A 275 -4.40 8.68 -21.86
C ALA A 275 -3.94 7.39 -21.16
N LEU A 276 -4.80 6.80 -20.32
CA LEU A 276 -4.58 5.50 -19.67
C LEU A 276 -4.62 4.35 -20.69
N HIS A 277 -5.64 4.31 -21.55
CA HIS A 277 -5.76 3.31 -22.62
C HIS A 277 -4.58 3.34 -23.58
N ALA A 278 -4.06 4.53 -23.92
CA ALA A 278 -2.86 4.68 -24.75
C ALA A 278 -1.61 4.03 -24.14
N ARG A 279 -1.62 3.77 -22.82
CA ARG A 279 -0.55 3.12 -22.05
C ARG A 279 -0.90 1.69 -21.62
N GLY A 280 -2.06 1.17 -22.05
CA GLY A 280 -2.52 -0.18 -21.68
C GLY A 280 -3.00 -0.30 -20.23
N ILE A 281 -3.37 0.80 -19.59
CA ILE A 281 -3.89 0.83 -18.22
C ILE A 281 -5.41 0.83 -18.29
N ALA A 282 -6.05 -0.12 -17.61
CA ALA A 282 -7.52 -0.17 -17.52
C ALA A 282 -8.06 0.94 -16.62
N ALA A 283 -9.22 1.52 -16.97
CA ALA A 283 -9.87 2.59 -16.25
C ALA A 283 -11.18 2.11 -15.63
N TYR A 284 -11.26 2.13 -14.30
CA TYR A 284 -12.45 1.76 -13.53
C TYR A 284 -13.11 3.00 -12.96
N ALA A 285 -14.43 3.10 -13.10
CA ALA A 285 -15.21 4.08 -12.36
C ALA A 285 -15.26 3.65 -10.89
N TRP A 286 -14.63 4.42 -10.00
CA TRP A 286 -14.72 4.22 -8.56
C TRP A 286 -15.94 4.95 -8.01
N LEU A 287 -16.95 4.19 -7.62
CA LEU A 287 -18.14 4.68 -6.92
C LEU A 287 -17.95 4.50 -5.42
N GLU A 288 -18.39 5.48 -4.63
CA GLU A 288 -18.23 5.49 -3.17
C GLU A 288 -19.59 5.56 -2.44
N PRO A 289 -20.53 4.63 -2.68
CA PRO A 289 -21.81 4.62 -1.98
C PRO A 289 -21.63 4.56 -0.44
N PRO A 290 -22.45 5.28 0.35
CA PRO A 290 -23.63 6.03 -0.05
C PRO A 290 -23.36 7.47 -0.51
N TYR A 291 -22.11 7.87 -0.68
CA TYR A 291 -21.77 9.12 -1.36
C TYR A 291 -21.95 8.98 -2.88
N VAL A 292 -22.41 10.06 -3.53
CA VAL A 292 -22.69 10.09 -4.97
C VAL A 292 -21.94 11.24 -5.62
N ASN A 293 -22.37 12.46 -5.34
CA ASN A 293 -21.68 13.72 -5.62
C ASN A 293 -22.28 14.80 -4.71
N LEU A 294 -21.62 15.95 -4.60
CA LEU A 294 -22.08 17.03 -3.71
C LEU A 294 -23.37 17.70 -4.23
N LEU A 295 -23.58 17.77 -5.54
CA LEU A 295 -24.77 18.45 -6.09
C LEU A 295 -26.06 17.74 -5.69
N LEU A 296 -26.12 16.41 -5.82
CA LEU A 296 -27.29 15.63 -5.43
C LEU A 296 -27.59 15.79 -3.93
N TRP A 297 -26.55 15.82 -3.09
CA TRP A 297 -26.68 16.07 -1.65
C TRP A 297 -27.32 17.42 -1.34
N GLU A 298 -26.88 18.47 -2.04
CA GLU A 298 -27.38 19.83 -1.89
C GLU A 298 -28.83 19.96 -2.34
N ASP A 299 -29.13 19.45 -3.54
CA ASP A 299 -30.42 19.64 -4.21
C ASP A 299 -31.54 18.74 -3.62
N HIS A 300 -31.19 17.66 -2.91
CA HIS A 300 -32.13 16.73 -2.29
C HIS A 300 -31.95 16.61 -0.76
N PRO A 301 -32.25 17.65 0.03
CA PRO A 301 -32.13 17.62 1.49
C PRO A 301 -32.97 16.53 2.18
N GLU A 302 -34.07 16.14 1.56
CA GLU A 302 -34.88 14.96 1.90
C GLU A 302 -34.14 13.62 1.92
N CYS A 303 -33.06 13.48 1.15
CA CYS A 303 -32.35 12.22 0.91
C CYS A 303 -31.06 12.16 1.70
N ARG A 304 -30.80 13.18 2.51
CA ARG A 304 -29.64 13.20 3.38
C ARG A 304 -29.80 12.16 4.47
N GLU A 305 -28.86 11.23 4.54
CA GLU A 305 -28.77 10.31 5.66
C GLU A 305 -28.68 11.11 6.96
N LYS A 306 -29.20 10.53 8.04
CA LYS A 306 -29.17 11.11 9.37
C LYS A 306 -28.26 10.30 10.26
N THR A 307 -27.63 10.97 11.21
CA THR A 307 -26.88 10.29 12.26
C THR A 307 -27.77 10.02 13.47
N ALA A 308 -27.28 9.25 14.44
CA ALA A 308 -28.00 8.96 15.68
C ALA A 308 -28.44 10.20 16.48
N THR A 309 -27.88 11.37 16.17
CA THR A 309 -28.27 12.66 16.77
C THR A 309 -29.31 13.45 15.96
N GLY A 310 -29.71 12.93 14.79
CA GLY A 310 -30.69 13.53 13.88
C GLY A 310 -30.13 14.60 12.93
N ARG A 311 -28.81 14.87 12.96
CA ARG A 311 -28.15 15.77 12.00
C ARG A 311 -27.94 15.08 10.64
N ASP A 312 -27.73 15.89 9.62
CA ASP A 312 -27.27 15.41 8.31
C ASP A 312 -25.91 14.72 8.45
N ALA A 313 -25.79 13.54 7.85
CA ALA A 313 -24.58 12.71 7.88
C ALA A 313 -23.58 13.16 6.81
N GLN A 314 -22.95 14.31 7.07
CA GLN A 314 -21.72 14.71 6.40
C GLN A 314 -20.55 14.35 7.32
N VAL A 315 -19.77 13.34 6.93
CA VAL A 315 -18.66 12.79 7.71
C VAL A 315 -17.39 12.89 6.89
N ASP A 316 -16.42 13.63 7.42
CA ASP A 316 -15.24 14.07 6.68
C ASP A 316 -15.65 14.75 5.34
N TRP A 317 -15.17 14.24 4.21
CA TRP A 317 -15.52 14.73 2.87
C TRP A 317 -16.80 14.10 2.31
N ARG A 318 -17.33 13.03 2.92
CA ARG A 318 -18.47 12.27 2.38
C ARG A 318 -19.81 12.84 2.85
N ALA A 319 -20.72 13.04 1.90
CA ALA A 319 -22.08 13.53 2.13
C ALA A 319 -23.10 12.40 1.81
N LEU A 320 -23.51 11.65 2.83
CA LEU A 320 -24.02 10.28 2.70
C LEU A 320 -25.52 10.16 2.39
N ILE A 321 -25.93 9.62 1.24
CA ILE A 321 -27.36 9.50 0.86
C ILE A 321 -28.05 8.31 1.56
N ALA A 322 -29.32 8.49 1.95
CA ALA A 322 -30.18 7.44 2.50
C ALA A 322 -30.61 6.44 1.40
N LEU A 323 -29.69 5.56 0.97
CA LEU A 323 -29.90 4.60 -0.12
C LEU A 323 -30.95 3.54 0.17
N GLU A 324 -31.33 3.35 1.43
CA GLU A 324 -32.40 2.44 1.82
C GLU A 324 -33.81 2.99 1.51
N ASP A 325 -33.91 4.28 1.21
CA ASP A 325 -35.10 4.93 0.67
C ASP A 325 -35.16 4.77 -0.85
N GLU A 326 -36.24 4.18 -1.36
CA GLU A 326 -36.40 3.87 -2.80
C GLU A 326 -36.28 5.09 -3.71
N ARG A 327 -36.76 6.27 -3.27
CA ARG A 327 -36.67 7.49 -4.08
C ARG A 327 -35.25 8.01 -4.11
N CYS A 328 -34.57 7.99 -2.97
CA CYS A 328 -33.19 8.47 -2.85
C CYS A 328 -32.22 7.54 -3.58
N PHE A 329 -32.45 6.22 -3.54
CA PHE A 329 -31.72 5.27 -4.38
C PHE A 329 -31.92 5.59 -5.86
N ALA A 330 -33.15 5.83 -6.31
CA ALA A 330 -33.41 6.13 -7.72
C ALA A 330 -32.68 7.38 -8.22
N LEU A 331 -32.64 8.44 -7.39
CA LEU A 331 -31.88 9.68 -7.68
C LEU A 331 -30.38 9.41 -7.74
N ALA A 332 -29.83 8.68 -6.77
CA ALA A 332 -28.42 8.28 -6.76
C ALA A 332 -28.06 7.45 -8.00
N TRP A 333 -28.92 6.50 -8.34
CA TRP A 333 -28.76 5.62 -9.49
C TRP A 333 -28.75 6.37 -10.82
N GLU A 334 -29.58 7.40 -10.97
CA GLU A 334 -29.58 8.27 -12.17
C GLU A 334 -28.24 9.00 -12.34
N GLN A 335 -27.66 9.50 -11.24
CA GLN A 335 -26.35 10.16 -11.28
C GLN A 335 -25.23 9.19 -11.63
N TRP A 336 -25.17 8.01 -10.99
CA TRP A 336 -24.19 7.00 -11.34
C TRP A 336 -24.35 6.52 -12.78
N THR A 337 -25.59 6.31 -13.25
CA THR A 337 -25.86 5.96 -14.66
C THR A 337 -25.28 7.01 -15.61
N THR A 338 -25.42 8.30 -15.27
CA THR A 338 -24.89 9.40 -16.08
C THR A 338 -23.37 9.29 -16.26
N VAL A 339 -22.61 9.18 -15.17
CA VAL A 339 -21.13 9.09 -15.28
C VAL A 339 -20.66 7.76 -15.88
N LEU A 340 -21.35 6.65 -15.61
CA LEU A 340 -20.99 5.33 -16.13
C LEU A 340 -21.26 5.18 -17.63
N THR A 341 -22.23 5.91 -18.19
CA THR A 341 -22.58 5.82 -19.62
C THR A 341 -22.01 6.96 -20.46
N ALA A 342 -21.44 7.99 -19.83
CA ALA A 342 -20.84 9.14 -20.53
C ALA A 342 -19.39 8.90 -20.99
N HIS A 343 -18.71 7.88 -20.46
CA HIS A 343 -17.29 7.64 -20.71
C HIS A 343 -16.99 6.16 -20.96
N ASP A 344 -15.87 5.89 -21.66
CA ASP A 344 -15.44 4.55 -22.07
C ASP A 344 -14.72 3.81 -20.93
N TRP A 345 -15.41 3.58 -19.81
CA TRP A 345 -14.88 2.81 -18.68
C TRP A 345 -14.65 1.35 -19.07
N ASP A 346 -13.59 0.73 -18.54
CA ASP A 346 -13.36 -0.72 -18.65
C ASP A 346 -14.12 -1.49 -17.58
N GLY A 347 -14.43 -0.84 -16.46
CA GLY A 347 -15.08 -1.47 -15.34
C GLY A 347 -15.62 -0.49 -14.30
N VAL A 348 -16.28 -1.05 -13.29
CA VAL A 348 -16.87 -0.29 -12.18
C VAL A 348 -16.46 -0.94 -10.88
N ASN A 349 -15.89 -0.14 -9.98
CA ASN A 349 -15.68 -0.52 -8.60
C ASN A 349 -16.78 0.09 -7.73
N VAL A 350 -17.63 -0.76 -7.18
CA VAL A 350 -18.60 -0.37 -6.14
C VAL A 350 -17.87 -0.47 -4.81
N ALA A 351 -17.28 0.63 -4.38
CA ALA A 351 -16.38 0.64 -3.24
C ALA A 351 -17.13 0.95 -1.94
N GLU A 352 -16.73 0.25 -0.89
CA GLU A 352 -16.88 0.71 0.49
C GLU A 352 -18.30 1.12 0.90
N LEU A 353 -19.33 0.40 0.40
CA LEU A 353 -20.67 0.57 0.95
C LEU A 353 -20.70 0.06 2.39
N TYR A 354 -20.49 1.01 3.30
CA TYR A 354 -20.48 0.81 4.73
C TYR A 354 -21.22 1.96 5.43
N PHE A 355 -21.46 1.77 6.72
CA PHE A 355 -22.07 2.76 7.61
C PHE A 355 -21.09 3.26 8.64
N GLU A 356 -21.19 4.54 8.98
CA GLU A 356 -20.36 5.17 10.01
C GLU A 356 -20.60 4.51 11.36
N PRO A 357 -19.56 4.12 12.12
CA PRO A 357 -19.68 3.33 13.35
C PRO A 357 -20.10 4.15 14.58
N ALA A 358 -20.59 3.46 15.61
CA ALA A 358 -21.11 4.08 16.85
C ALA A 358 -20.06 4.71 17.78
N ILE A 359 -18.76 4.55 17.49
CA ILE A 359 -17.66 5.13 18.28
C ILE A 359 -17.78 6.65 18.37
N HIS A 360 -18.31 7.28 17.32
CA HIS A 360 -18.71 8.67 17.28
C HIS A 360 -20.22 8.73 17.04
N ARG A 361 -21.00 8.85 18.12
CA ARG A 361 -22.48 8.83 18.04
C ARG A 361 -23.03 9.93 17.13
N GLU A 362 -22.33 11.05 17.05
CA GLU A 362 -22.60 12.16 16.15
C GLU A 362 -22.46 11.81 14.67
N ASN A 363 -21.69 10.77 14.32
CA ASN A 363 -21.48 10.28 12.96
C ASN A 363 -22.25 8.97 12.71
N PHE A 364 -22.67 8.24 13.75
CA PHE A 364 -23.28 6.91 13.64
C PHE A 364 -24.48 6.87 12.68
N THR A 365 -24.41 6.06 11.62
CA THR A 365 -25.44 5.88 10.59
C THR A 365 -25.82 4.40 10.44
N PRO A 366 -26.97 4.07 9.82
CA PRO A 366 -27.99 4.96 9.22
C PRO A 366 -29.16 5.27 10.16
N PHE A 367 -29.61 6.52 10.25
CA PHE A 367 -30.73 6.96 11.11
C PHE A 367 -31.80 7.76 10.36
N HIS A 368 -31.74 7.79 9.03
CA HIS A 368 -32.79 8.35 8.21
C HIS A 368 -34.13 7.65 8.52
N PRO A 369 -35.28 8.37 8.49
CA PRO A 369 -36.58 7.77 8.85
C PRO A 369 -36.92 6.48 8.09
N SER A 370 -36.44 6.33 6.85
CA SER A 370 -36.63 5.11 6.07
C SER A 370 -35.83 3.92 6.63
N ALA A 371 -34.56 4.11 7.02
CA ALA A 371 -33.78 3.11 7.74
C ALA A 371 -34.44 2.69 9.06
N LEU A 372 -34.84 3.64 9.89
CA LEU A 372 -35.49 3.35 11.18
C LEU A 372 -36.82 2.61 11.01
N LYS A 373 -37.60 2.99 9.98
CA LYS A 373 -38.84 2.30 9.62
C LYS A 373 -38.58 0.86 9.16
N ARG A 374 -37.52 0.62 8.38
CA ARG A 374 -37.14 -0.73 7.93
C ARG A 374 -36.63 -1.60 9.09
N PHE A 375 -35.85 -1.03 9.99
CA PHE A 375 -35.38 -1.73 11.19
C PHE A 375 -36.52 -2.14 12.13
N ALA A 376 -37.59 -1.33 12.21
CA ALA A 376 -38.79 -1.61 12.99
C ALA A 376 -38.53 -1.83 14.50
N GLY A 377 -37.52 -1.14 15.05
CA GLY A 377 -37.13 -1.18 16.46
C GLY A 377 -36.44 0.11 16.90
N ASN A 378 -36.02 0.18 18.17
CA ASN A 378 -35.19 1.28 18.67
C ASN A 378 -33.71 0.85 18.64
N PRO A 379 -32.84 1.46 17.80
CA PRO A 379 -31.42 1.13 17.73
C PRO A 379 -30.70 1.16 19.09
N ASP A 380 -31.07 2.08 19.99
CA ASP A 380 -30.48 2.18 21.34
C ASP A 380 -30.93 1.04 22.27
N ALA A 381 -32.14 0.51 22.07
CA ALA A 381 -32.67 -0.58 22.89
C ALA A 381 -32.25 -1.97 22.38
N ALA A 382 -31.86 -2.07 21.11
CA ALA A 382 -31.47 -3.31 20.45
C ALA A 382 -30.22 -3.14 19.57
N PRO A 383 -29.07 -2.73 20.15
CA PRO A 383 -27.88 -2.37 19.39
C PRO A 383 -27.35 -3.52 18.52
N GLU A 384 -27.32 -4.75 19.02
CA GLU A 384 -26.84 -5.91 18.24
C GLU A 384 -27.73 -6.22 17.03
N GLN A 385 -29.05 -6.13 17.19
CA GLN A 385 -29.99 -6.33 16.08
C GLN A 385 -29.86 -5.23 15.04
N PHE A 386 -29.52 -4.01 15.49
CA PHE A 386 -29.27 -2.90 14.60
C PHE A 386 -27.95 -3.07 13.81
N LEU A 387 -26.91 -3.66 14.42
CA LEU A 387 -25.70 -4.06 13.70
C LEU A 387 -25.99 -5.15 12.65
N ASP A 388 -26.81 -6.14 12.99
CA ASP A 388 -27.24 -7.18 12.02
C ASP A 388 -28.02 -6.57 10.85
N PHE A 389 -28.96 -5.67 11.14
CA PHE A 389 -29.69 -4.92 10.12
C PHE A 389 -28.76 -4.14 9.18
N ARG A 390 -27.71 -3.51 9.71
CA ARG A 390 -26.73 -2.76 8.89
C ARG A 390 -25.97 -3.67 7.94
N ILE A 391 -25.55 -4.86 8.40
CA ILE A 391 -24.91 -5.85 7.54
C ILE A 391 -25.88 -6.30 6.42
N ASP A 392 -27.12 -6.62 6.77
CA ASP A 392 -28.13 -7.05 5.81
C ASP A 392 -28.44 -5.97 4.76
N LEU A 393 -28.52 -4.71 5.19
CA LEU A 393 -28.74 -3.59 4.30
C LEU A 393 -27.55 -3.36 3.34
N ALA A 394 -26.32 -3.42 3.83
CA ALA A 394 -25.12 -3.31 2.99
C ALA A 394 -25.09 -4.41 1.91
N ILE A 395 -25.45 -5.65 2.27
CA ILE A 395 -25.52 -6.79 1.34
C ILE A 395 -26.58 -6.57 0.26
N GLU A 396 -27.78 -6.15 0.65
CA GLU A 396 -28.88 -5.85 -0.28
C GLU A 396 -28.49 -4.76 -1.28
N LEU A 397 -27.95 -3.64 -0.78
CA LEU A 397 -27.60 -2.50 -1.60
C LEU A 397 -26.43 -2.81 -2.54
N ASN A 398 -25.39 -3.52 -2.08
CA ASN A 398 -24.31 -3.98 -2.97
C ASN A 398 -24.85 -4.85 -4.11
N SER A 399 -25.70 -5.83 -3.79
CA SER A 399 -26.33 -6.69 -4.80
C SER A 399 -27.18 -5.89 -5.79
N ARG A 400 -27.95 -4.92 -5.30
CA ARG A 400 -28.79 -4.04 -6.11
C ARG A 400 -27.96 -3.16 -7.04
N MET A 401 -26.86 -2.58 -6.58
CA MET A 401 -25.98 -1.74 -7.39
C MET A 401 -25.28 -2.56 -8.48
N LEU A 402 -24.68 -3.71 -8.15
CA LEU A 402 -24.02 -4.57 -9.13
C LEU A 402 -25.01 -5.04 -10.21
N ALA A 403 -26.21 -5.45 -9.82
CA ALA A 403 -27.28 -5.80 -10.76
C ALA A 403 -27.66 -4.61 -11.66
N GLY A 404 -27.76 -3.42 -11.08
CA GLY A 404 -28.01 -2.19 -11.80
C GLY A 404 -26.94 -1.92 -12.85
N VAL A 405 -25.65 -2.04 -12.49
CA VAL A 405 -24.54 -1.78 -13.41
C VAL A 405 -24.60 -2.76 -14.58
N ARG A 406 -24.84 -4.05 -14.32
CA ARG A 406 -25.02 -5.05 -15.37
C ARG A 406 -26.18 -4.77 -16.32
N ALA A 407 -27.23 -4.11 -15.84
CA ALA A 407 -28.41 -3.77 -16.63
C ALA A 407 -28.24 -2.51 -17.50
N LEU A 408 -27.16 -1.73 -17.30
CA LEU A 408 -26.87 -0.55 -18.12
C LEU A 408 -26.54 -0.95 -19.57
N PRO A 409 -26.76 -0.06 -20.56
CA PRO A 409 -26.21 -0.24 -21.90
C PRO A 409 -24.68 -0.40 -21.84
N GLY A 410 -24.15 -1.50 -22.37
CA GLY A 410 -22.72 -1.84 -22.29
C GLY A 410 -22.27 -2.44 -20.94
N GLY A 411 -23.14 -2.47 -19.92
CA GLY A 411 -22.80 -2.96 -18.58
C GLY A 411 -22.48 -4.46 -18.50
N ALA A 412 -22.87 -5.24 -19.52
CA ALA A 412 -22.46 -6.63 -19.67
C ALA A 412 -20.95 -6.77 -19.94
N ASP A 413 -20.31 -5.75 -20.50
CA ASP A 413 -18.89 -5.75 -20.85
C ASP A 413 -18.00 -5.16 -19.75
N PHE A 414 -18.56 -4.44 -18.77
CA PHE A 414 -17.80 -3.92 -17.64
C PHE A 414 -17.18 -5.04 -16.81
N ASP A 415 -15.92 -4.88 -16.42
CA ASP A 415 -15.37 -5.63 -15.31
C ASP A 415 -15.91 -5.05 -13.99
N LEU A 416 -16.52 -5.88 -13.15
CA LEU A 416 -17.10 -5.43 -11.90
C LEU A 416 -16.18 -5.74 -10.74
N GLN A 417 -15.97 -4.76 -9.88
CA GLN A 417 -15.24 -4.91 -8.64
C GLN A 417 -16.10 -4.43 -7.48
N MET A 418 -15.90 -5.04 -6.32
CA MET A 418 -16.52 -4.61 -5.08
C MET A 418 -15.43 -4.49 -4.01
N THR A 419 -15.18 -3.27 -3.53
CA THR A 419 -14.28 -3.04 -2.39
C THR A 419 -15.07 -3.15 -1.09
N ILE A 420 -14.58 -3.94 -0.13
CA ILE A 420 -15.20 -4.06 1.20
C ILE A 420 -14.14 -4.03 2.31
N ILE A 421 -14.54 -3.62 3.51
CA ILE A 421 -13.68 -3.64 4.70
C ILE A 421 -13.45 -5.08 5.17
N ASP A 422 -12.20 -5.48 5.37
CA ASP A 422 -11.83 -6.78 5.94
C ASP A 422 -12.35 -6.95 7.37
N ASP A 423 -12.94 -8.12 7.64
CA ASP A 423 -13.45 -8.54 8.95
C ASP A 423 -12.54 -9.60 9.62
N THR A 424 -11.33 -9.83 9.11
CA THR A 424 -10.39 -10.85 9.59
C THR A 424 -9.45 -10.32 10.64
N ILE A 425 -8.95 -9.11 10.45
CA ILE A 425 -8.02 -8.50 11.39
C ILE A 425 -8.80 -7.85 12.52
N ASP A 426 -9.84 -7.07 12.19
CA ASP A 426 -10.70 -6.38 13.17
C ASP A 426 -12.19 -6.67 12.92
N PRO A 427 -12.70 -7.84 13.36
CA PRO A 427 -14.10 -8.22 13.17
C PRO A 427 -15.07 -7.29 13.92
N VAL A 428 -14.62 -6.65 15.00
CA VAL A 428 -15.46 -5.71 15.78
C VAL A 428 -15.70 -4.45 14.97
N HIS A 429 -14.64 -3.87 14.41
CA HIS A 429 -14.78 -2.70 13.55
C HIS A 429 -15.56 -3.03 12.27
N ALA A 430 -15.26 -4.14 11.61
CA ALA A 430 -15.97 -4.55 10.39
C ALA A 430 -17.48 -4.71 10.62
N ARG A 431 -17.88 -5.39 11.71
CA ARG A 431 -19.30 -5.48 12.10
C ARG A 431 -19.88 -4.10 12.43
N ALA A 432 -19.09 -3.23 13.07
CA ALA A 432 -19.50 -1.88 13.40
C ALA A 432 -19.70 -0.97 12.17
N VAL A 433 -19.18 -1.32 10.99
CA VAL A 433 -19.42 -0.59 9.73
C VAL A 433 -20.37 -1.33 8.78
N GLY A 434 -20.83 -2.53 9.13
CA GLY A 434 -21.77 -3.31 8.31
C GLY A 434 -21.09 -4.24 7.30
N SER A 435 -19.79 -4.55 7.47
CA SER A 435 -19.08 -5.49 6.61
C SER A 435 -19.21 -6.94 7.14
N ASP A 436 -19.44 -7.86 6.21
CA ASP A 436 -19.34 -9.32 6.38
C ASP A 436 -18.72 -9.90 5.10
N VAL A 437 -17.43 -10.23 5.17
CA VAL A 437 -16.66 -10.64 3.99
C VAL A 437 -17.20 -11.92 3.38
N SER A 438 -17.72 -12.83 4.19
CA SER A 438 -18.18 -14.14 3.70
C SER A 438 -19.47 -13.99 2.89
N ARG A 439 -20.40 -13.17 3.38
CA ARG A 439 -21.68 -12.91 2.69
C ARG A 439 -21.48 -12.00 1.48
N LEU A 440 -20.64 -10.99 1.59
CA LEU A 440 -20.32 -10.09 0.47
C LEU A 440 -19.54 -10.81 -0.64
N ALA A 441 -18.67 -11.77 -0.32
CA ALA A 441 -18.03 -12.62 -1.33
C ALA A 441 -19.05 -13.44 -2.15
N VAL A 442 -20.18 -13.84 -1.55
CA VAL A 442 -21.28 -14.49 -2.29
C VAL A 442 -21.95 -13.49 -3.23
N VAL A 443 -22.24 -12.26 -2.77
CA VAL A 443 -22.79 -11.19 -3.62
C VAL A 443 -21.88 -10.92 -4.82
N ALA A 444 -20.56 -10.75 -4.59
CA ALA A 444 -19.60 -10.54 -5.67
C ALA A 444 -19.65 -11.68 -6.70
N ARG A 445 -19.62 -12.93 -6.23
CA ARG A 445 -19.68 -14.12 -7.07
C ARG A 445 -20.95 -14.20 -7.89
N ASP A 446 -22.11 -13.93 -7.29
CA ASP A 446 -23.42 -14.02 -7.95
C ASP A 446 -23.56 -12.99 -9.09
N HIS A 447 -22.86 -11.86 -9.00
CA HIS A 447 -22.84 -10.81 -10.04
C HIS A 447 -21.61 -10.86 -10.96
N GLY A 448 -20.73 -11.85 -10.77
CA GLY A 448 -19.48 -11.96 -11.53
C GLY A 448 -18.52 -10.80 -11.29
N ALA A 449 -18.50 -10.25 -10.08
CA ALA A 449 -17.58 -9.22 -9.64
C ALA A 449 -16.36 -9.82 -8.92
N SER A 450 -15.19 -9.19 -9.06
CA SER A 450 -14.04 -9.45 -8.20
C SER A 450 -14.21 -8.75 -6.85
N LEU A 451 -13.61 -9.33 -5.82
CA LEU A 451 -13.59 -8.75 -4.49
C LEU A 451 -12.24 -8.05 -4.26
N GLN A 452 -12.29 -6.78 -3.90
CA GLN A 452 -11.17 -6.05 -3.32
C GLN A 452 -11.39 -5.89 -1.82
N LEU A 453 -10.31 -6.02 -1.04
CA LEU A 453 -10.38 -5.87 0.41
C LEU A 453 -9.56 -4.70 0.85
N GLU A 454 -10.21 -3.87 1.62
CA GLU A 454 -9.61 -2.75 2.32
C GLU A 454 -9.32 -3.13 3.77
N ASP A 455 -8.16 -2.72 4.25
CA ASP A 455 -7.81 -2.87 5.65
C ASP A 455 -8.71 -1.99 6.52
N PRO A 456 -9.21 -2.49 7.67
CA PRO A 456 -9.85 -1.62 8.64
C PRO A 456 -8.85 -0.56 9.10
N TYR A 457 -9.29 0.69 9.23
CA TYR A 457 -8.42 1.83 9.56
C TYR A 457 -7.61 1.62 10.84
N THR A 458 -8.14 0.82 11.77
CA THR A 458 -7.49 0.44 13.04
C THR A 458 -6.17 -0.30 12.83
N THR A 459 -5.89 -0.77 11.62
CA THR A 459 -4.73 -1.60 11.27
C THR A 459 -3.79 -0.96 10.26
N TRP A 460 -4.06 0.25 9.77
CA TRP A 460 -3.22 0.93 8.76
C TRP A 460 -1.77 1.11 9.20
N ALA A 461 -1.53 1.35 10.49
CA ALA A 461 -0.18 1.47 11.06
C ALA A 461 0.51 0.10 11.28
N SER A 462 -0.17 -1.01 11.02
CA SER A 462 0.38 -2.34 11.21
C SER A 462 1.31 -2.74 10.07
N SER A 463 2.10 -3.78 10.31
CA SER A 463 2.97 -4.40 9.32
C SER A 463 2.16 -4.96 8.13
N PRO A 464 2.59 -4.73 6.86
CA PRO A 464 2.10 -5.45 5.67
C PRO A 464 2.03 -6.98 5.80
N LEU A 465 2.78 -7.61 6.70
CA LEU A 465 2.66 -9.05 6.97
C LEU A 465 1.26 -9.47 7.42
N ARG A 466 0.42 -8.54 7.87
CA ARG A 466 -1.01 -8.78 8.17
C ARG A 466 -1.77 -9.41 6.99
N TYR A 467 -1.33 -9.14 5.76
CA TYR A 467 -1.97 -9.66 4.55
C TYR A 467 -1.83 -11.18 4.40
N GLU A 468 -0.87 -11.83 5.07
CA GLU A 468 -0.79 -13.30 5.13
C GLU A 468 -2.04 -13.88 5.83
N LYS A 469 -2.49 -13.23 6.91
CA LYS A 469 -3.70 -13.63 7.64
C LYS A 469 -4.94 -13.47 6.76
N ILE A 470 -5.07 -12.31 6.11
CA ILE A 470 -6.19 -12.00 5.21
C ILE A 470 -6.24 -13.02 4.06
N SER A 471 -5.10 -13.23 3.37
CA SER A 471 -5.02 -14.16 2.23
C SER A 471 -5.42 -15.58 2.62
N SER A 472 -5.02 -16.05 3.81
CA SER A 472 -5.36 -17.41 4.27
C SER A 472 -6.87 -17.61 4.45
N ARG A 473 -7.58 -16.59 4.95
CA ARG A 473 -9.04 -16.65 5.11
C ARG A 473 -9.76 -16.59 3.78
N LEU A 474 -9.33 -15.73 2.87
CA LEU A 474 -10.00 -15.56 1.58
C LEU A 474 -9.89 -16.79 0.70
N ALA A 475 -8.74 -17.46 0.74
CA ALA A 475 -8.55 -18.74 0.05
C ALA A 475 -9.55 -19.83 0.50
N SER A 476 -10.23 -19.66 1.64
CA SER A 476 -11.29 -20.56 2.11
C SER A 476 -12.71 -20.17 1.68
N LEU A 477 -12.90 -18.93 1.21
CA LEU A 477 -14.21 -18.38 0.82
C LEU A 477 -14.46 -18.44 -0.70
N LEU A 478 -13.39 -18.68 -1.46
CA LEU A 478 -13.33 -18.80 -2.91
C LEU A 478 -13.05 -20.26 -3.29
#